data_AF-A0A7S2R829-F1
#
_entry.id   AF-A0A7S2R829-F1
#
_cell.length_a   1.000
_cell.length_b   1.000
_cell.length_c   1.000
_cell.angle_alpha   90.00
_cell.angle_beta   90.00
_cell.angle_gamma   90.00
#
_symmetry.space_group_name_H-M   'P 1'
#
loop_
_entity.id
_entity.type
_entity.pdbx_description
1 polymer ?
#
loop_
_entity_poly.entity_id
_entity_poly.type
_entity_poly.pdbx_seq_one_letter_code
_entity_poly.pdbx_strand_id
1 'polypeptide(L)'
;ALRLQDAGAFAIVLECVPGNVAKAITDTLEIPTIGIGAGNGTSGQVLVYHDMLGMLSHPHHEEFMPKFCKRYAQVGHAITEGIEQFKREVENGQFPNEEFSPYVMSAKERDLFDALLKKDEDEREKSHDKTATQMKEADEYESLSLYGSLPEK
;
A
#
# COMPACT_ATOMS: atom_id res chain seq x y z
N ALA A 1 14.81 -17.16 -30.92
CA ALA A 1 14.15 -16.20 -31.82
C ALA A 1 13.34 -16.93 -32.88
N LEU A 2 13.96 -17.55 -33.90
CA LEU A 2 13.26 -18.29 -34.98
C LEU A 2 12.21 -19.28 -34.48
N ARG A 3 12.57 -20.18 -33.55
CA ARG A 3 11.62 -21.14 -32.98
C ARG A 3 10.39 -20.51 -32.30
N LEU A 4 10.51 -19.29 -31.77
CA LEU A 4 9.37 -18.58 -31.18
C LEU A 4 8.46 -18.01 -32.27
N GLN A 5 9.04 -17.47 -33.35
CA GLN A 5 8.30 -17.07 -34.55
C GLN A 5 7.58 -18.27 -35.17
N ASP A 6 8.26 -19.40 -35.37
CA ASP A 6 7.67 -20.62 -35.94
C ASP A 6 6.53 -21.18 -35.07
N ALA A 7 6.59 -20.95 -33.76
CA ALA A 7 5.53 -21.30 -32.82
C ALA A 7 4.34 -20.32 -32.83
N GLY A 8 4.39 -19.25 -33.64
CA GLY A 8 3.31 -18.28 -33.81
C GLY A 8 3.41 -17.04 -32.93
N ALA A 9 4.58 -16.73 -32.34
CA ALA A 9 4.77 -15.45 -31.66
C ALA A 9 4.57 -14.30 -32.67
N PHE A 10 3.80 -13.28 -32.29
CA PHE A 10 3.57 -12.11 -33.16
C PHE A 10 4.64 -11.02 -32.99
N ALA A 11 5.42 -11.06 -31.90
CA ALA A 11 6.55 -10.18 -31.61
C ALA A 11 7.45 -10.83 -30.54
N ILE A 12 8.69 -10.36 -30.41
CA ILE A 12 9.65 -10.87 -29.40
C ILE A 12 10.35 -9.70 -28.69
N VAL A 13 10.42 -9.74 -27.36
CA VAL A 13 11.25 -8.82 -26.57
C VAL A 13 12.69 -9.34 -26.54
N LEU A 14 13.65 -8.46 -26.82
CA LEU A 14 15.08 -8.72 -26.66
C LEU A 14 15.60 -7.87 -25.50
N GLU A 15 16.00 -8.54 -24.42
CA GLU A 15 16.45 -7.90 -23.18
C GLU A 15 17.93 -8.16 -22.93
N CYS A 16 18.69 -7.10 -22.63
CA CYS A 16 20.12 -7.17 -22.29
C CYS A 16 20.97 -7.92 -23.35
N VAL A 17 20.63 -7.73 -24.63
CA VAL A 17 21.33 -8.35 -25.77
C VAL A 17 22.30 -7.35 -26.40
N PRO A 18 23.56 -7.71 -26.73
CA PRO A 18 24.45 -6.82 -27.46
C PRO A 18 23.81 -6.28 -28.75
N GLY A 19 23.93 -4.97 -29.00
CA GLY A 19 23.16 -4.30 -30.06
C GLY A 19 23.36 -4.86 -31.47
N ASN A 20 24.57 -5.32 -31.80
CA ASN A 20 24.84 -6.00 -33.07
C ASN A 20 24.14 -7.35 -33.19
N VAL A 21 24.03 -8.11 -32.10
CA VAL A 21 23.30 -9.38 -32.04
C VAL A 21 21.80 -9.13 -32.16
N ALA A 22 21.26 -8.14 -31.43
CA ALA A 22 19.84 -7.77 -31.51
C ALA A 22 19.45 -7.30 -32.91
N LYS A 23 20.32 -6.51 -33.57
CA LYS A 23 20.13 -6.12 -34.96
C LYS A 23 20.11 -7.34 -35.89
N ALA A 24 21.08 -8.25 -35.78
CA ALA A 24 21.11 -9.45 -36.61
C ALA A 24 19.85 -10.32 -36.43
N ILE A 25 19.35 -10.45 -35.19
CA ILE A 25 18.08 -11.14 -34.92
C ILE A 25 16.93 -10.41 -35.61
N THR A 26 16.85 -9.09 -35.47
CA THR A 26 15.78 -8.27 -36.06
C THR A 26 15.75 -8.35 -37.58
N ASP A 27 16.92 -8.30 -38.23
CA ASP A 27 17.04 -8.41 -39.69
C ASP A 27 16.67 -9.82 -40.20
N THR A 28 16.69 -10.84 -39.33
CA THR A 28 16.41 -12.25 -39.68
C THR A 28 14.93 -12.62 -39.49
N LEU A 29 14.24 -11.99 -38.55
CA LEU A 29 12.84 -12.31 -38.24
C LEU A 29 11.87 -11.57 -39.18
N GLU A 30 10.71 -12.17 -39.41
CA GLU A 30 9.58 -11.55 -40.11
C GLU A 30 8.66 -10.78 -39.13
N ILE A 31 8.73 -11.11 -37.84
CA ILE A 31 7.95 -10.47 -36.78
C ILE A 31 8.74 -9.34 -36.08
N PRO A 32 8.06 -8.31 -35.53
CA PRO A 32 8.73 -7.22 -34.82
C PRO A 32 9.51 -7.67 -33.59
N THR A 33 10.67 -7.04 -33.38
CA THR A 33 11.44 -7.15 -32.13
C THR A 33 11.30 -5.88 -31.29
N ILE A 34 11.19 -6.04 -29.97
CA ILE A 34 11.10 -4.93 -29.01
C ILE A 34 12.32 -4.97 -28.10
N GLY A 35 13.16 -3.93 -28.15
CA GLY A 35 14.41 -3.88 -27.39
C GLY A 35 14.25 -3.25 -26.00
N ILE A 36 14.93 -3.83 -25.01
CA ILE A 36 15.24 -3.17 -23.72
C ILE A 36 16.69 -3.49 -23.35
N GLY A 37 17.56 -2.48 -23.43
CA GLY A 37 19.00 -2.71 -23.36
C GLY A 37 19.53 -3.57 -24.50
N ALA A 38 18.89 -3.50 -25.68
CA ALA A 38 19.24 -4.27 -26.88
C ALA A 38 19.73 -3.40 -28.06
N GLY A 39 20.14 -2.15 -27.78
CA GLY A 39 20.50 -1.18 -28.81
C GLY A 39 19.29 -0.68 -29.63
N ASN A 40 19.55 0.17 -30.61
CA ASN A 40 18.53 0.80 -31.46
C ASN A 40 18.21 0.03 -32.74
N GLY A 41 18.75 -1.18 -32.91
CA GLY A 41 18.58 -2.01 -34.11
C GLY A 41 17.34 -2.92 -34.09
N THR A 42 16.49 -2.83 -33.06
CA THR A 42 15.20 -3.55 -32.96
C THR A 42 14.07 -2.75 -33.61
N SER A 43 12.94 -3.39 -33.91
CA SER A 43 11.78 -2.75 -34.54
C SER A 43 11.10 -1.70 -33.64
N GLY A 44 11.14 -1.91 -32.33
CA GLY A 44 10.63 -0.99 -31.32
C GLY A 44 11.44 -1.06 -30.02
N GLN A 45 11.03 -0.28 -29.02
CA GLN A 45 11.70 -0.19 -27.72
C GLN A 45 10.69 -0.27 -26.59
N VAL A 46 11.12 -0.76 -25.43
CA VAL A 46 10.35 -0.76 -24.18
C VAL A 46 11.26 -0.33 -23.02
N LEU A 47 10.69 0.44 -22.10
CA LEU A 47 11.30 0.78 -20.82
C LEU A 47 10.24 0.63 -19.72
N VAL A 48 10.69 0.37 -18.49
CA VAL A 48 9.82 0.40 -17.32
C VAL A 48 9.48 1.85 -17.00
N TYR A 49 8.19 2.17 -16.90
CA TYR A 49 7.66 3.51 -16.63
C TYR A 49 8.31 4.18 -15.41
N HIS A 50 8.48 3.44 -14.31
CA HIS A 50 9.09 3.93 -13.07
C HIS A 50 10.55 4.38 -13.26
N ASP A 51 11.34 3.59 -14.01
CA ASP A 51 12.75 3.86 -14.27
C ASP A 51 12.90 5.06 -15.22
N MET A 52 12.11 5.09 -16.30
CA MET A 52 12.18 6.17 -17.28
C MET A 52 11.72 7.51 -16.69
N LEU A 53 10.78 7.52 -15.75
CA LEU A 53 10.32 8.75 -15.09
C LEU A 53 11.10 9.08 -13.81
N GLY A 54 12.03 8.23 -13.38
CA GLY A 54 12.78 8.43 -12.15
C GLY A 54 11.87 8.58 -10.94
N MET A 55 10.91 7.65 -10.78
CA MET A 55 9.92 7.69 -9.68
C MET A 55 10.50 7.26 -8.34
N LEU A 56 11.57 6.47 -8.33
CA LEU A 56 12.22 6.03 -7.11
C LEU A 56 13.28 7.07 -6.71
N SER A 57 13.01 7.80 -5.63
CA SER A 57 13.88 8.86 -5.09
C SER A 57 14.55 8.50 -3.76
N HIS A 58 14.49 7.24 -3.33
CA HIS A 58 15.26 6.85 -2.15
C HIS A 58 16.76 6.94 -2.47
N PRO A 59 17.61 7.44 -1.56
CA PRO A 59 19.06 7.54 -1.79
C PRO A 59 19.73 6.19 -2.11
N HIS A 60 19.11 5.08 -1.74
CA HIS A 60 19.55 3.72 -2.12
C HIS A 60 19.07 3.25 -3.50
N HIS A 61 18.21 4.01 -4.19
CA HIS A 61 17.67 3.67 -5.51
C HIS A 61 18.18 4.59 -6.62
N GLU A 62 18.61 5.82 -6.32
CA GLU A 62 19.26 6.69 -7.32
C GLU A 62 20.56 6.08 -7.88
N GLU A 63 21.27 5.29 -7.08
CA GLU A 63 22.49 4.57 -7.50
C GLU A 63 22.22 3.34 -8.39
N PHE A 64 20.97 2.91 -8.55
CA PHE A 64 20.61 1.63 -9.19
C PHE A 64 19.85 1.76 -10.51
N MET A 65 19.89 2.91 -11.17
CA MET A 65 19.30 3.04 -12.50
C MET A 65 20.01 2.08 -13.48
N PRO A 66 19.29 1.17 -14.16
CA PRO A 66 19.90 0.27 -15.12
C PRO A 66 20.63 1.05 -16.21
N LYS A 67 21.85 0.63 -16.58
CA LYS A 67 22.71 1.35 -17.54
C LYS A 67 22.06 1.61 -18.91
N PHE A 68 21.06 0.81 -19.29
CA PHE A 68 20.32 0.95 -20.53
C PHE A 68 19.12 1.89 -20.44
N CYS A 69 18.70 2.30 -19.24
CA CYS A 69 17.55 3.15 -19.03
C CYS A 69 17.98 4.61 -19.07
N LYS A 70 17.41 5.38 -20.00
CA LYS A 70 17.50 6.84 -19.98
C LYS A 70 16.40 7.37 -19.06
N ARG A 71 16.78 8.16 -18.06
CA ARG A 71 15.85 8.94 -17.25
C ARG A 71 15.36 10.16 -18.04
N TYR A 72 14.06 10.22 -18.30
CA TYR A 72 13.37 11.30 -19.01
C TYR A 72 12.78 12.35 -18.05
N ALA A 73 12.54 12.00 -16.79
CA ALA A 73 12.01 12.91 -15.77
C ALA A 73 12.54 12.57 -14.36
N GLN A 74 12.23 13.43 -13.39
CA GLN A 74 12.60 13.26 -11.98
C GLN A 74 11.35 13.26 -11.08
N VAL A 75 10.38 12.40 -11.41
CA VAL A 75 9.04 12.46 -10.79
C VAL A 75 9.05 12.06 -9.32
N GLY A 76 10.00 11.24 -8.89
CA GLY A 76 10.07 10.80 -7.49
C GLY A 76 10.24 11.96 -6.49
N HIS A 77 10.85 13.08 -6.90
CA HIS A 77 10.94 14.26 -6.03
C HIS A 77 9.55 14.84 -5.72
N ALA A 78 8.74 15.08 -6.75
CA ALA A 78 7.38 15.60 -6.60
C ALA A 78 6.48 14.62 -5.82
N ILE A 79 6.67 13.31 -5.99
CA ILE A 79 5.99 12.28 -5.20
C ILE A 79 6.34 12.43 -3.71
N THR A 80 7.65 12.49 -3.39
CA THR A 80 8.12 12.65 -2.01
C THR A 80 7.59 13.94 -1.39
N GLU A 81 7.68 15.07 -2.09
CA GLU A 81 7.18 16.36 -1.61
C GLU A 81 5.69 16.32 -1.29
N GLY A 82 4.87 15.73 -2.17
CA GLY A 82 3.43 15.62 -1.95
C GLY A 82 3.08 14.75 -0.75
N ILE A 83 3.77 13.62 -0.57
CA ILE A 83 3.57 12.71 0.57
C ILE A 83 4.00 13.38 1.88
N GLU A 84 5.15 14.07 1.89
CA GLU A 84 5.63 14.78 3.07
C GLU A 84 4.71 15.95 3.44
N GLN A 85 4.20 16.69 2.46
CA GLN A 85 3.24 17.75 2.70
C GLN A 85 1.95 17.21 3.30
N PHE A 86 1.39 16.15 2.72
CA PHE A 86 0.22 15.48 3.28
C PHE A 86 0.45 15.03 4.73
N LYS A 87 1.58 14.39 5.01
CA LYS A 87 1.96 13.98 6.37
C LYS A 87 1.97 15.18 7.33
N ARG A 88 2.66 16.27 6.96
CA ARG A 88 2.74 17.49 7.78
C ARG A 88 1.37 18.07 8.07
N GLU A 89 0.51 18.14 7.06
CA GLU A 89 -0.84 18.71 7.22
C GLU A 89 -1.72 17.85 8.13
N VAL A 90 -1.61 16.52 8.06
CA VAL A 90 -2.32 15.60 8.96
C VAL A 90 -1.80 15.72 10.40
N GLU A 91 -0.47 15.70 10.59
CA GLU A 91 0.15 15.80 11.92
C GLU A 91 -0.16 17.14 12.62
N ASN A 92 -0.29 18.22 11.85
CA ASN A 92 -0.61 19.55 12.36
C ASN A 92 -2.13 19.85 12.38
N GLY A 93 -2.98 18.90 11.99
CA GLY A 93 -4.44 19.08 11.93
C GLY A 93 -4.91 20.11 10.89
N GLN A 94 -4.09 20.43 9.89
CA GLN A 94 -4.45 21.30 8.76
C GLN A 94 -5.28 20.55 7.71
N PHE A 95 -5.07 19.23 7.59
CA PHE A 95 -5.84 18.35 6.72
C PHE A 95 -6.47 17.19 7.52
N PRO A 96 -7.74 16.84 7.27
CA PRO A 96 -8.70 17.59 6.44
C PRO A 96 -9.17 18.86 7.17
N ASN A 97 -9.42 19.94 6.42
CA ASN A 97 -10.13 21.12 6.90
C ASN A 97 -11.61 21.07 6.45
N GLU A 98 -12.37 22.15 6.66
CA GLU A 98 -13.78 22.23 6.24
C GLU A 98 -13.97 22.05 4.72
N GLU A 99 -13.07 22.57 3.89
CA GLU A 99 -13.13 22.43 2.43
C GLU A 99 -13.04 20.95 2.00
N PHE A 100 -12.20 20.17 2.69
CA PHE A 100 -12.02 18.74 2.44
C PHE A 100 -12.93 17.84 3.29
N SER A 101 -13.92 18.43 3.99
CA SER A 101 -14.90 17.73 4.83
C SER A 101 -16.35 18.00 4.38
N PRO A 102 -16.75 17.61 3.16
CA PRO A 102 -18.03 18.01 2.57
C PRO A 102 -19.25 17.33 3.19
N TYR A 103 -19.06 16.20 3.88
CA TYR A 103 -20.15 15.43 4.47
C TYR A 103 -20.56 16.03 5.81
N VAL A 104 -21.65 16.78 5.80
CA VAL A 104 -22.22 17.43 7.00
C VAL A 104 -23.47 16.71 7.48
N MET A 105 -23.70 16.78 8.79
CA MET A 105 -24.89 16.24 9.44
C MET A 105 -25.84 17.37 9.81
N SER A 106 -27.15 17.18 9.64
CA SER A 106 -28.13 18.16 10.10
C SER A 106 -28.06 18.33 11.61
N ALA A 107 -28.51 19.47 12.15
CA ALA A 107 -28.50 19.68 13.60
C ALA A 107 -29.28 18.59 14.34
N LYS A 108 -30.45 18.20 13.81
CA LYS A 108 -31.30 17.16 14.38
C LYS A 108 -30.61 15.78 14.42
N GLU A 109 -29.91 15.42 13.34
CA GLU A 109 -29.17 14.15 13.28
C GLU A 109 -27.97 14.18 14.22
N ARG A 110 -27.29 15.33 14.38
CA ARG A 110 -26.19 15.49 15.35
C ARG A 110 -26.66 15.28 16.78
N ASP A 111 -27.75 15.93 17.16
CA ASP A 111 -28.32 15.77 18.51
C ASP A 111 -28.70 14.30 18.80
N LEU A 112 -29.27 13.61 17.81
CA LEU A 112 -29.60 12.19 17.92
C LEU A 112 -28.34 11.33 18.05
N PHE A 113 -27.31 11.62 17.26
CA PHE A 113 -26.04 10.90 17.31
C PHE A 113 -25.34 11.06 18.67
N ASP A 114 -25.28 12.28 19.21
CA ASP A 114 -24.69 12.56 20.52
C ASP A 114 -25.42 11.81 21.65
N ALA A 115 -26.76 11.76 21.59
CA ALA A 115 -27.56 11.00 22.54
C ALA A 115 -27.30 9.48 22.45
N LEU A 116 -27.09 8.96 21.24
CA LEU A 116 -26.74 7.54 21.02
C LEU A 116 -25.33 7.23 21.55
N LEU A 117 -24.35 8.10 21.33
CA LEU A 117 -23.00 7.94 21.86
C LEU A 117 -23.00 7.90 23.39
N LYS A 118 -23.73 8.80 24.04
CA LYS A 118 -23.83 8.83 25.49
C LYS A 118 -24.49 7.55 26.04
N LYS A 119 -25.54 7.07 25.39
CA LYS A 119 -26.20 5.82 25.77
C LYS A 119 -25.26 4.62 25.62
N ASP A 120 -24.49 4.56 24.53
CA ASP A 120 -23.50 3.51 24.30
C ASP A 120 -22.37 3.53 25.34
N GLU A 121 -21.89 4.71 25.72
CA GLU A 121 -20.89 4.88 26.78
C GLU A 121 -21.42 4.37 28.13
N ASP A 122 -22.63 4.80 28.53
CA ASP A 122 -23.29 4.34 29.76
C ASP A 122 -23.50 2.80 29.77
N GLU A 123 -23.83 2.21 28.62
CA GLU A 123 -24.02 0.77 28.48
C GLU A 123 -22.68 0.01 28.55
N ARG A 124 -21.61 0.53 27.94
CA ARG A 124 -20.26 -0.03 28.03
C ARG A 124 -19.71 0.05 29.44
N GLU A 125 -19.94 1.13 30.18
CA GLU A 125 -19.52 1.24 31.59
C GLU A 125 -20.28 0.25 32.47
N LYS A 126 -21.61 0.16 32.35
CA LYS A 126 -22.42 -0.83 33.09
C LYS A 126 -22.04 -2.27 32.75
N SER A 127 -21.63 -2.54 31.51
CA SER A 127 -21.15 -3.87 31.10
C SER A 127 -19.79 -4.19 31.74
N HIS A 128 -18.85 -3.24 31.78
CA HIS A 128 -17.58 -3.43 32.48
C HIS A 128 -17.79 -3.63 33.98
N ASP A 129 -18.69 -2.86 34.60
CA ASP A 129 -18.96 -2.94 36.04
C ASP A 129 -19.69 -4.25 36.42
N LYS A 130 -20.63 -4.71 35.58
CA LYS A 130 -21.25 -6.04 35.73
C LYS A 130 -20.25 -7.18 35.57
N THR A 131 -19.33 -7.08 34.61
CA THR A 131 -18.29 -8.10 34.41
C THR A 131 -17.35 -8.15 35.61
N ALA A 132 -16.94 -6.98 36.13
CA ALA A 132 -16.10 -6.89 37.32
C ALA A 132 -16.82 -7.38 38.60
N THR A 133 -18.12 -7.17 38.71
CA THR A 133 -18.94 -7.66 39.84
C THR A 133 -19.14 -9.17 39.76
N GLN A 134 -19.44 -9.73 38.57
CA GLN A 134 -19.57 -11.18 38.38
C GLN A 134 -18.26 -11.93 38.64
N MET A 135 -17.10 -11.35 38.28
CA MET A 135 -15.81 -11.96 38.61
C MET A 135 -15.54 -11.97 40.12
N LYS A 136 -15.88 -10.89 40.83
CA LYS A 136 -15.75 -10.84 42.30
C LYS A 136 -16.71 -11.80 43.01
N GLU A 137 -17.95 -11.90 42.54
CA GLU A 137 -18.93 -12.85 43.09
C GLU A 137 -18.53 -14.31 42.83
N ALA A 138 -17.94 -14.61 41.66
CA ALA A 138 -17.40 -15.94 41.35
C ALA A 138 -16.21 -16.31 42.24
N ASP A 139 -15.26 -15.39 42.42
CA ASP A 139 -14.10 -15.57 43.31
C ASP A 139 -14.55 -15.73 44.78
N GLU A 140 -15.55 -14.98 45.22
CA GLU A 140 -16.11 -15.07 46.58
C GLU A 140 -16.82 -16.41 46.80
N TYR A 141 -17.60 -16.89 45.82
CA TYR A 141 -18.25 -18.19 45.86
C TYR A 141 -17.25 -19.36 45.86
N GLU A 142 -16.16 -19.24 45.09
CA GLU A 142 -15.08 -20.23 45.06
C GLU A 142 -14.33 -20.26 46.41
N SER A 143 -14.09 -19.09 47.02
CA SER A 143 -13.49 -18.96 48.37
C SER A 143 -14.38 -19.56 49.47
N LEU A 144 -15.71 -19.35 49.40
CA LEU A 144 -16.68 -19.91 50.34
C LEU A 144 -16.84 -21.43 50.17
N SER A 145 -16.71 -21.93 48.94
CA SER A 145 -16.77 -23.38 48.65
C SER A 145 -15.54 -24.15 49.14
N LEU A 146 -14.35 -23.53 49.11
CA LEU A 146 -13.10 -24.15 49.59
C LEU A 146 -13.01 -24.21 51.12
N TYR A 147 -13.69 -23.32 51.84
CA TYR A 147 -13.68 -23.26 53.31
C TYR A 147 -15.00 -23.67 53.97
N GLY A 148 -15.96 -24.19 53.20
CA GLY A 148 -17.23 -24.69 53.70
C GLY A 148 -17.14 -26.07 54.37
N SER A 149 -17.12 -26.07 55.71
CA SER A 149 -17.31 -27.21 56.63
C SER A 149 -16.09 -28.12 56.87
N LEU A 150 -15.12 -27.65 57.67
CA LEU A 150 -14.30 -28.57 58.47
C LEU A 150 -15.13 -29.03 59.68
N PRO A 151 -15.41 -30.34 59.85
CA PRO A 151 -16.09 -30.82 61.04
C PRO A 151 -15.16 -30.70 62.26
N GLU A 152 -15.63 -30.04 63.32
CA GLU A 152 -14.95 -29.98 64.61
C GLU A 152 -14.73 -31.40 65.17
N LYS A 153 -13.47 -31.80 65.29
CA LYS A 153 -12.99 -32.81 66.26
C LYS A 153 -11.57 -32.49 66.72
#